data_AF-A0A2V9QD57-F1
#
_entry.id   AF-A0A2V9QD57-F1
#
_cell.length_a   1.000
_cell.length_b   1.000
_cell.length_c   1.000
_cell.angle_alpha   90.00
_cell.angle_beta   90.00
_cell.angle_gamma   90.00
#
_symmetry.space_group_name_H-M   'P 1'
#
loop_
_entity.id
_entity.type
_entity.pdbx_description
1 polymer ?
#
loop_
_entity_poly.entity_id
_entity_poly.type
_entity_poly.pdbx_seq_one_letter_code
_entity_poly.pdbx_strand_id
1 'polypeptide(L)' 'MGARSRSKSSRDKVRAHRQRLRQQGLRPIQIWVPDLRSPAFVAEAHRQSLAVATSPHAAEDQDFIDAISDRDGA' A
#
# COMPACT_ATOMS: atom_id res chain seq x y z
N MET A 1 8.14 -45.06 1.16
CA MET A 1 7.41 -43.95 1.83
C MET A 1 8.12 -42.63 1.52
N GLY A 2 7.60 -41.84 0.59
CA GLY A 2 8.20 -40.55 0.22
C GLY A 2 7.90 -39.49 1.28
N ALA A 3 8.94 -38.84 1.80
CA ALA A 3 8.80 -37.72 2.73
C ALA A 3 8.08 -36.55 2.02
N ARG A 4 6.89 -36.19 2.50
CA ARG A 4 6.20 -34.98 2.03
C ARG A 4 7.09 -33.77 2.38
N SER A 5 7.49 -32.97 1.38
CA SER A 5 8.24 -31.75 1.64
C SER A 5 7.44 -30.87 2.60
N ARG A 6 8.00 -30.54 3.77
CA ARG A 6 7.37 -29.58 4.68
C ARG A 6 7.29 -28.24 3.95
N SER A 7 6.09 -27.83 3.57
CA SER A 7 5.86 -26.49 3.03
C SER A 7 6.38 -25.47 4.03
N LYS A 8 7.14 -24.47 3.56
CA LYS A 8 7.66 -23.38 4.41
C LYS A 8 6.53 -22.79 5.26
N SER A 9 6.79 -22.59 6.55
CA SER A 9 5.81 -22.02 7.47
C SER A 9 5.38 -20.63 7.01
N SER A 10 4.17 -20.20 7.35
CA SER A 10 3.71 -18.82 7.14
C SER A 10 4.72 -17.80 7.68
N ARG A 11 5.34 -18.12 8.83
CA ARG A 11 6.40 -17.31 9.45
C ARG A 11 7.62 -17.16 8.54
N ASP A 12 8.06 -18.23 7.90
CA ASP A 12 9.22 -18.22 7.00
C ASP A 12 8.93 -17.42 5.73
N LYS A 13 7.71 -17.55 5.19
CA LYS A 13 7.25 -16.77 4.03
C LYS A 13 7.21 -15.27 4.33
N VAL A 14 6.64 -14.89 5.48
CA VAL A 14 6.58 -13.49 5.92
C VAL A 14 7.99 -12.94 6.15
N ARG A 15 8.89 -13.72 6.76
CA ARG A 15 10.29 -13.32 6.95
C ARG A 15 11.00 -13.06 5.62
N ALA A 16 10.91 -14.00 4.68
CA ALA A 16 11.53 -13.87 3.36
C ALA A 16 10.97 -12.68 2.56
N HIS A 17 9.66 -12.45 2.63
CA HIS A 17 9.04 -11.28 2.00
C HIS A 17 9.56 -9.96 2.59
N ARG A 18 9.61 -9.83 3.93
CA ARG A 18 10.15 -8.64 4.59
C ARG A 18 11.65 -8.44 4.33
N GLN A 19 12.42 -9.50 4.10
CA GLN A 19 13.84 -9.37 3.73
C GLN A 19 13.99 -8.78 2.33
N ARG A 20 13.20 -9.23 1.35
CA ARG A 20 13.20 -8.67 -0.01
C ARG A 20 12.84 -7.18 -0.01
N LEU A 21 11.80 -6.79 0.71
CA LEU A 21 11.41 -5.37 0.83
C LEU A 21 12.52 -4.52 1.46
N ARG A 22 13.23 -5.04 2.48
CA ARG A 22 14.37 -4.33 3.08
C ARG A 22 15.53 -4.14 2.11
N GLN A 23 15.80 -5.11 1.25
CA GLN A 23 16.84 -5.00 0.21
C GLN A 23 16.48 -3.95 -0.85
N GLN A 24 15.20 -3.71 -1.10
CA GLN A 24 14.69 -2.62 -1.93
C GLN A 24 14.68 -1.26 -1.21
N GLY A 25 15.24 -1.16 0.00
CA GLY A 25 15.27 0.06 0.80
C GLY A 25 13.99 0.36 1.58
N LEU A 26 12.97 -0.51 1.52
CA LEU A 26 11.69 -0.28 2.18
C LEU A 26 11.75 -0.70 3.66
N ARG A 27 11.17 0.13 4.55
CA ARG A 27 11.03 -0.18 5.98
C ARG A 27 9.57 -0.44 6.33
N PRO A 28 9.23 -1.59 6.94
CA PRO A 28 7.86 -1.85 7.36
C PRO A 28 7.50 -0.95 8.54
N ILE A 29 6.37 -0.25 8.44
CA ILE A 29 5.73 0.45 9.55
C ILE A 29 4.43 -0.28 9.93
N GLN A 30 4.09 -0.24 11.21
CA GLN A 30 2.80 -0.69 11.71
C GLN A 30 2.10 0.50 12.34
N ILE A 31 0.92 0.81 11.82
CA ILE A 31 0.08 1.88 12.31
C ILE A 31 -1.31 1.31 12.58
N TRP A 32 -1.97 1.84 13.60
CA TRP A 32 -3.37 1.56 13.85
C TRP A 32 -4.21 2.57 13.09
N VAL A 33 -5.10 2.09 12.23
CA VAL A 33 -6.03 2.90 11.46
C VAL A 33 -7.46 2.64 11.95
N PRO A 34 -8.40 3.59 11.78
CA PRO A 34 -9.81 3.36 12.04
C PRO A 34 -10.35 2.18 11.23
N ASP A 35 -11.49 1.61 11.66
CA ASP A 35 -12.17 0.58 10.89
C ASP A 35 -12.62 1.14 9.53
N LEU A 36 -11.92 0.72 8.47
CA LEU A 36 -12.14 1.17 7.10
C LEU A 36 -13.48 0.71 6.52
N ARG A 37 -14.16 -0.24 7.18
CA ARG A 37 -15.50 -0.73 6.79
C ARG A 37 -16.63 0.05 7.46
N SER A 38 -16.32 0.89 8.45
CA SER A 38 -17.32 1.71 9.11
C SER A 38 -17.91 2.72 8.12
N PRO A 39 -19.25 2.89 8.08
CA PRO A 39 -19.88 3.94 7.29
C PRO A 39 -19.33 5.34 7.58
N ALA A 40 -18.90 5.60 8.81
CA ALA A 40 -18.29 6.87 9.21
C ALA A 40 -16.94 7.09 8.52
N PHE A 41 -16.12 6.04 8.39
CA PHE A 41 -14.85 6.12 7.65
C PHE A 41 -15.11 6.38 6.17
N VAL A 42 -16.08 5.68 5.56
CA VAL A 42 -16.44 5.90 4.15
C VAL A 42 -16.88 7.34 3.90
N ALA A 43 -17.73 7.89 4.78
CA ALA A 43 -18.16 9.28 4.67
C ALA A 43 -17.00 10.27 4.79
N GLU A 44 -16.10 10.06 5.75
CA GLU A 44 -14.96 10.95 5.96
C GLU A 44 -13.92 10.84 4.83
N ALA A 45 -13.62 9.62 4.38
CA ALA A 45 -12.74 9.40 3.24
C ALA A 45 -13.27 10.10 1.98
N HIS A 46 -14.57 10.01 1.71
CA HIS A 46 -15.20 10.72 0.60
C HIS A 46 -15.09 12.25 0.77
N ARG A 47 -15.42 12.77 1.95
CA ARG A 47 -15.32 14.21 2.26
C ARG A 47 -13.90 14.75 2.06
N GLN A 48 -12.89 14.04 2.57
CA GLN A 48 -11.49 14.43 2.45
C GLN A 48 -11.00 14.32 1.00
N SER A 49 -11.40 13.28 0.28
CA SER A 49 -11.04 13.11 -1.14
C SER A 49 -11.57 14.27 -1.97
N LEU A 50 -12.81 14.70 -1.74
CA LEU A 50 -13.38 15.89 -2.38
C LEU A 50 -12.60 17.15 -2.03
N ALA A 51 -12.24 17.35 -0.76
CA ALA A 51 -11.48 18.53 -0.33
C ALA A 51 -10.11 18.62 -1.01
N VAL A 52 -9.43 17.48 -1.21
CA VAL A 52 -8.17 17.42 -1.97
C VAL A 52 -8.43 17.69 -3.44
N ALA A 53 -9.45 17.10 -4.05
CA ALA A 53 -9.77 17.30 -5.47
C ALA A 53 -10.17 18.76 -5.79
N THR A 54 -10.74 19.49 -4.83
CA THR A 54 -11.08 20.91 -5.00
C THR A 54 -10.02 21.86 -4.42
N SER A 55 -8.86 21.33 -4.02
CA SER A 55 -7.71 22.11 -3.56
C SER A 55 -7.16 23.00 -4.67
N PRO A 56 -6.65 24.20 -4.36
CA PRO A 56 -5.86 24.99 -5.32
C PRO A 56 -4.68 24.21 -5.93
N HIS A 57 -4.14 23.24 -5.21
CA HIS A 57 -2.99 22.42 -5.63
C HIS A 57 -3.38 21.18 -6.42
N ALA A 58 -4.68 20.89 -6.60
CA ALA A 58 -5.13 19.63 -7.21
C ALA A 58 -4.52 19.38 -8.60
N ALA A 59 -4.35 20.44 -9.40
CA ALA A 59 -3.72 20.32 -10.72
C ALA A 59 -2.22 20.01 -10.61
N GLU A 60 -1.48 20.73 -9.76
CA GLU A 60 -0.05 20.51 -9.53
C GLU A 60 0.24 19.11 -8.95
N ASP A 61 -0.58 18.67 -8.01
CA ASP A 61 -0.51 17.34 -7.42
C ASP A 61 -0.75 16.25 -8.47
N GLN A 62 -1.75 16.44 -9.35
CA GLN A 62 -2.05 15.51 -10.43
C GLN A 62 -0.93 15.47 -11.48
N ASP A 63 -0.41 16.62 -11.89
CA ASP A 63 0.71 16.72 -12.83
C ASP A 63 1.97 16.03 -12.28
N PHE A 64 2.24 16.19 -10.97
CA PHE A 64 3.34 15.49 -10.31
C PHE A 64 3.14 13.97 -10.31
N ILE A 65 1.94 13.49 -9.94
CA ILE A 65 1.62 12.06 -9.94
C ILE A 65 1.75 11.47 -11.35
N ASP A 66 1.25 12.16 -12.37
CA ASP A 66 1.33 11.71 -13.76
C ASP A 66 2.78 11.65 -14.25
N ALA A 67 3.64 12.58 -13.80
CA ALA A 67 5.06 12.59 -14.14
C ALA A 67 5.86 11.43 -13.51
N ILE A 68 5.49 10.98 -12.30
CA ILE A 68 6.18 9.88 -11.59
C ILE A 68 5.52 8.52 -11.79
N SER A 69 4.30 8.47 -12.33
CA SER A 69 3.59 7.23 -12.63
C SER A 69 4.24 6.59 -13.84
N ASP A 70 5.12 5.63 -13.56
CA ASP A 70 5.83 4.84 -14.56
C ASP A 70 4.84 4.21 -15.56
N ARG A 71 5.04 4.50 -16.86
CA ARG A 71 4.32 3.87 -17.97
C ARG A 71 5.02 2.61 -18.47
N ASP A 72 5.90 1.99 -17.69
CA ASP A 72 6.58 0.77 -18.14
C ASP A 72 5.79 -0.49 -17.75
N GLY A 73 4.88 -0.83 -18.66
CA GLY A 73 4.20 -2.11 -18.77
C GLY A 73 4.07 -2.53 -20.23
N ALA A 74 5.19 -2.65 -20.94
CA ALA A 74 5.32 -3.32 -22.24
C ALA A 74 6.35 -4.45 -22.14
#